data_AF-A0A950WPT0-F1
#
_entry.id   AF-A0A950WPT0-F1
#
_cell.length_a   1.000
_cell.length_b   1.000
_cell.length_c   1.000
_cell.angle_alpha   90.00
_cell.angle_beta   90.00
_cell.angle_gamma   90.00
#
_symmetry.space_group_name_H-M   'P 1'
#
loop_
_entity.id
_entity.type
_entity.pdbx_description
1 polymer ?
#
loop_
_entity_poly.entity_id
_entity_poly.type
_entity_poly.pdbx_seq_one_letter_code
_entity_poly.pdbx_strand_id
1 'polypeptide(L)'
;MQHTVALPMIQFLAWVAERPRTYQDVMDAWRSSCPRLSVWEDSMIEGYVSYGGDTACTIILTPLGQAVLKQGSQPNHQMAAR
;
A
#
# COMPACT_ATOMS: atom_id res chain seq x y z
N MET A 1 17.50 -6.07 8.21
CA MET A 1 17.22 -6.36 6.79
C MET A 1 16.49 -5.16 6.24
N GLN A 2 17.12 -4.36 5.39
CA GLN A 2 16.47 -3.19 4.77
C GLN A 2 15.66 -3.70 3.59
N HIS A 3 14.39 -4.02 3.80
CA HIS A 3 13.49 -4.32 2.69
C HIS A 3 13.15 -2.97 2.04
N THR A 4 13.79 -2.67 0.90
CA THR A 4 13.38 -1.56 0.07
C THR A 4 11.96 -1.84 -0.40
N VAL A 5 11.02 -1.00 0.03
CA VAL A 5 9.62 -1.10 -0.40
C VAL A 5 9.54 -0.76 -1.88
N ALA A 6 8.94 -1.65 -2.67
CA ALA A 6 8.84 -1.46 -4.12
C ALA A 6 7.92 -0.28 -4.45
N LEU A 7 8.22 0.48 -5.51
CA LEU A 7 7.40 1.63 -5.94
C LEU A 7 5.91 1.27 -6.18
N PRO A 8 5.54 0.14 -6.81
CA PRO A 8 4.14 -0.24 -6.97
C PRO A 8 3.39 -0.35 -5.65
N MET A 9 4.07 -0.77 -4.58
CA MET A 9 3.51 -0.83 -3.23
C MET A 9 3.23 0.57 -2.68
N ILE A 10 4.17 1.51 -2.82
CA ILE A 10 3.92 2.91 -2.42
C ILE A 10 2.74 3.50 -3.20
N GLN A 11 2.66 3.26 -4.50
CA GLN A 11 1.54 3.71 -5.34
C GLN A 11 0.20 3.08 -4.91
N PHE A 12 0.20 1.80 -4.53
CA PHE A 12 -0.98 1.12 -4.01
C PHE A 12 -1.43 1.71 -2.67
N LEU A 13 -0.50 1.89 -1.72
CA LEU A 13 -0.80 2.50 -0.41
C LEU A 13 -1.33 3.92 -0.57
N ALA A 14 -0.77 4.72 -1.48
CA ALA A 14 -1.26 6.06 -1.79
C ALA A 14 -2.70 6.04 -2.33
N TRP A 15 -3.00 5.09 -3.22
CA TRP A 15 -4.33 4.92 -3.81
C TRP A 15 -5.39 4.50 -2.77
N VAL A 16 -5.02 3.64 -1.80
CA VAL A 16 -5.88 3.29 -0.66
C VAL A 16 -6.05 4.47 0.30
N ALA A 17 -5.03 5.31 0.49
CA ALA A 17 -5.09 6.48 1.38
C ALA A 17 -6.12 7.53 0.96
N GLU A 18 -6.38 7.65 -0.35
CA GLU A 18 -7.20 8.70 -0.92
C GLU A 18 -8.68 8.62 -0.51
N ARG A 19 -9.24 7.40 -0.42
CA ARG A 19 -10.62 7.14 0.01
C ARG A 19 -10.78 5.69 0.46
N PRO A 20 -11.80 5.36 1.28
CA PRO A 20 -12.18 3.97 1.54
C PRO A 20 -12.34 3.18 0.23
N ARG A 21 -11.75 1.97 0.18
CA ARG A 21 -11.79 1.06 -0.98
C ARG A 21 -12.35 -0.27 -0.56
N THR A 22 -13.17 -0.90 -1.39
CA THR A 22 -13.60 -2.28 -1.18
C THR A 22 -12.61 -3.27 -1.80
N TYR A 23 -12.69 -4.54 -1.43
CA TYR A 23 -11.99 -5.60 -2.16
C TYR A 23 -12.28 -5.58 -3.68
N GLN A 24 -13.52 -5.27 -4.07
CA GLN A 24 -13.90 -5.18 -5.49
C GLN A 24 -13.15 -4.02 -6.18
N ASP A 25 -13.08 -2.83 -5.58
CA ASP A 25 -12.29 -1.72 -6.12
C ASP A 25 -10.82 -2.13 -6.33
N VAL A 26 -10.25 -2.88 -5.36
CA VAL A 26 -8.86 -3.34 -5.43
C VAL A 26 -8.67 -4.32 -6.58
N MET A 27 -9.57 -5.30 -6.74
CA MET A 27 -9.51 -6.24 -7.84
C MET A 27 -9.75 -5.58 -9.21
N ASP A 28 -10.56 -4.53 -9.28
CA ASP A 28 -10.79 -3.85 -10.55
C ASP A 28 -9.59 -2.98 -10.97
N ALA A 29 -8.93 -2.31 -10.02
CA ALA A 29 -7.83 -1.39 -10.29
C ALA A 29 -6.43 -2.01 -10.27
N TRP A 30 -6.22 -3.05 -9.45
CA TRP A 30 -4.90 -3.63 -9.15
C TRP A 30 -4.78 -5.13 -9.44
N ARG A 31 -5.77 -5.73 -10.12
CA ARG A 31 -5.67 -7.12 -10.56
C ARG A 31 -4.44 -7.28 -11.46
N SER A 32 -3.52 -8.11 -11.00
CA SER A 32 -2.43 -8.65 -11.80
C SER A 32 -2.85 -10.00 -12.37
N SER A 33 -2.40 -10.31 -13.58
CA SER A 33 -2.55 -11.65 -14.17
C SER A 33 -1.61 -12.69 -13.54
N CYS A 34 -0.70 -12.27 -12.65
CA CYS A 34 0.22 -13.16 -11.97
C CYS A 34 -0.41 -13.71 -10.67
N PRO A 35 -0.64 -15.04 -10.53
CA PRO A 35 -1.46 -15.62 -9.46
C PRO A 35 -0.78 -15.75 -8.09
N ARG A 36 0.42 -15.17 -7.89
CA ARG A 36 1.18 -15.35 -6.62
C ARG A 36 1.66 -14.07 -5.94
N LEU A 37 1.54 -12.92 -6.58
CA LEU A 37 2.26 -11.69 -6.21
C LEU A 37 1.49 -10.44 -6.70
N SER A 38 0.23 -10.27 -6.31
CA SER A 38 -0.38 -8.95 -6.47
C SER A 38 0.13 -8.02 -5.38
N VAL A 39 0.40 -6.75 -5.72
CA VAL A 39 0.86 -5.72 -4.77
C VAL A 39 -0.07 -5.61 -3.55
N TRP A 40 -1.35 -5.88 -3.75
CA TRP A 40 -2.36 -5.98 -2.70
C TRP A 40 -2.07 -7.09 -1.70
N GLU A 41 -1.83 -8.32 -2.18
CA GLU A 41 -1.54 -9.48 -1.33
C GLU A 41 -0.24 -9.27 -0.55
N ASP A 42 0.80 -8.74 -1.20
CA ASP A 42 2.06 -8.42 -0.54
C ASP A 42 1.84 -7.35 0.55
N SER A 43 1.07 -6.31 0.26
CA SER A 43 0.75 -5.26 1.24
C SER A 43 -0.04 -5.80 2.44
N MET A 44 -0.88 -6.82 2.23
CA MET A 44 -1.61 -7.49 3.29
C MET A 44 -0.69 -8.40 4.13
N ILE A 45 0.21 -9.15 3.49
CA ILE A 45 1.20 -10.02 4.16
C ILE A 45 2.16 -9.18 5.00
N GLU A 46 2.64 -8.04 4.48
CA GLU A 46 3.51 -7.10 5.17
C GLU A 46 2.76 -6.27 6.24
N GLY A 47 1.43 -6.42 6.35
CA GLY A 47 0.62 -5.75 7.36
C GLY A 47 0.46 -4.25 7.14
N TYR A 48 0.63 -3.77 5.90
CA TYR A 48 0.46 -2.34 5.55
C TYR A 48 -1.01 -1.96 5.37
N VAL A 49 -1.84 -2.94 5.03
CA VAL A 49 -3.29 -2.78 4.87
C VAL A 49 -4.03 -3.87 5.64
N SER A 50 -5.27 -3.58 6.03
CA SER A 50 -6.16 -4.51 6.72
C SER A 50 -7.60 -4.28 6.28
N TYR A 51 -8.46 -5.27 6.54
CA TYR A 51 -9.90 -5.05 6.50
C TYR A 51 -10.32 -4.19 7.71
N GLY A 52 -11.22 -3.23 7.51
CA GLY A 52 -11.74 -2.38 8.58
C GLY A 52 -12.70 -1.29 8.10
N GLY A 53 -13.36 -0.61 9.03
CA GLY A 53 -14.43 0.36 8.76
C GLY A 53 -15.83 -0.23 9.01
N ASP A 54 -16.88 0.55 8.71
CA ASP A 54 -18.27 0.18 9.01
C ASP A 54 -18.74 -1.06 8.22
N THR A 55 -18.07 -1.37 7.12
CA THR A 55 -18.25 -2.60 6.37
C THR A 55 -16.96 -3.42 6.45
N ALA A 56 -17.04 -4.66 6.93
CA ALA A 56 -15.90 -5.58 7.04
C ALA A 56 -15.20 -5.90 5.70
N CYS A 57 -15.70 -5.36 4.59
CA CYS A 57 -15.15 -5.53 3.24
C CYS A 57 -14.32 -4.32 2.76
N THR A 58 -14.16 -3.29 3.60
CA THR A 58 -13.36 -2.10 3.26
C THR A 58 -11.90 -2.33 3.64
N ILE A 59 -11.00 -1.94 2.75
CA ILE A 59 -9.56 -1.95 2.91
C ILE A 59 -9.09 -0.61 3.44
N ILE A 60 -8.34 -0.64 4.53
CA ILE A 60 -7.78 0.53 5.19
C ILE A 60 -6.28 0.40 5.40
N LEU A 61 -5.59 1.54 5.47
CA LEU A 61 -4.18 1.58 5.86
C LEU A 61 -4.01 1.33 7.36
N THR A 62 -3.10 0.43 7.70
CA THR A 62 -2.64 0.27 9.08
C THR A 62 -1.68 1.42 9.46
N PRO A 63 -1.41 1.64 10.76
CA PRO A 63 -0.37 2.59 11.16
C PRO A 63 1.00 2.33 10.52
N LEU A 64 1.35 1.06 10.30
CA LEU A 64 2.58 0.66 9.61
C LEU A 64 2.57 1.08 8.13
N GLY A 65 1.47 0.79 7.42
CA GLY A 65 1.32 1.20 6.01
C GLY A 65 1.35 2.72 5.83
N GLN A 66 0.78 3.48 6.77
CA GLN A 66 0.88 4.94 6.74
C GLN A 66 2.32 5.44 6.91
N ALA A 67 3.11 4.79 7.77
CA ALA A 67 4.52 5.14 7.97
C ALA A 67 5.34 4.87 6.70
N VAL A 68 5.13 3.70 6.07
CA VAL A 68 5.76 3.32 4.81
C VAL A 68 5.40 4.29 3.68
N LEU A 69 4.11 4.62 3.54
CA LEU A 69 3.64 5.58 2.55
C LEU A 69 4.30 6.96 2.74
N LYS A 70 4.37 7.45 3.99
CA LYS A 70 5.02 8.73 4.29
C LYS A 70 6.50 8.73 3.91
N GLN A 71 7.23 7.66 4.23
CA GLN A 71 8.65 7.53 3.87
C GLN A 71 8.87 7.46 2.35
N GLY A 72 8.01 6.73 1.63
CA GLY A 72 8.10 6.61 0.16
C GLY A 72 7.58 7.82 -0.61
N SER A 73 6.69 8.63 -0.01
CA SER A 73 6.14 9.86 -0.62
C SER A 73 7.00 11.09 -0.36
N GLN A 74 7.92 11.02 0.61
CA GLN A 74 8.87 12.10 0.83
C GLN A 74 9.82 12.17 -0.38
N PRO A 75 9.90 13.31 -1.09
CA PRO A 75 10.92 13.48 -2.11
C PRO A 75 12.27 13.32 -1.43
N ASN A 76 13.00 12.26 -1.82
CA ASN A 76 14.33 11.88 -1.35
C ASN A 76 15.10 13.06 -0.74
N HIS A 77 15.06 13.25 0.59
CA HIS A 77 15.89 14.24 1.28
C HIS A 77 17.38 13.83 1.29
N GLN A 78 17.71 12.68 0.69
CA GLN A 78 19.05 12.09 0.72
C GLN A 78 19.98 12.57 -0.42
N MET A 79 19.76 13.77 -0.98
CA MET A 79 20.69 14.44 -1.90
C MET A 79 20.98 15.92 -1.57
N ALA A 80 20.79 16.37 -0.32
CA ALA A 80 21.16 17.72 0.10
C ALA A 80 22.28 17.70 1.15
N ALA A 81 23.50 17.36 0.72
CA ALA A 81 24.77 17.89 1.26
C ALA A 81 25.95 17.31 0.47
N ARG A 82 26.40 18.06 -0.53
CA ARG A 82 27.80 18.09 -0.97
C ARG A 82 28.31 19.48 -0.70
#